data_AF-A0A8J6IH77-F1
#
_entry.id   AF-A0A8J6IH77-F1
#
_cell.length_a   1.000
_cell.length_b   1.000
_cell.length_c   1.000
_cell.angle_alpha   90.00
_cell.angle_beta   90.00
_cell.angle_gamma   90.00
#
_symmetry.space_group_name_H-M   'P 1'
#
loop_
_entity.id
_entity.type
_entity.pdbx_description
1 polymer ?
#
loop_
_entity_poly.entity_id
_entity_poly.type
_entity_poly.pdbx_seq_one_letter_code
_entity_poly.pdbx_strand_id
1 'polypeptide(L)'
;MAQLRIASRQARHAGGWAVAASIAVIAISLFALTGWAAGSELLIRLRTSYSAMMPSTAFLFFVLGTVVLWLLTGRKARKSALAVTIIALLVGAVALTDIVLIVSDQASGVDALVWPEIDRNRLNSMAQGTAACFILAAACLLSLNGEGRRRDHFYVLSATAGLLVGMIAVVGYIFDAEALYRVSAFTAMALHTALCFVLLFTALILLRSDTGWAGLLMGEGGGSKGARRLFPIVL
;
A
#
# COMPACT_ATOMS: atom_id res chain seq x y z
N MET A 1 27.32 3.63 -26.16
CA MET A 1 26.14 4.51 -26.29
C MET A 1 24.80 3.78 -26.36
N ALA A 2 24.68 2.58 -26.95
CA ALA A 2 23.43 1.80 -26.95
C ALA A 2 22.95 1.37 -25.54
N GLN A 3 23.88 1.01 -24.65
CA GLN A 3 23.58 0.56 -23.28
C GLN A 3 22.94 1.69 -22.42
N LEU A 4 23.45 2.93 -22.51
CA LEU A 4 22.90 4.10 -21.83
C LEU A 4 21.47 4.48 -22.29
N ARG A 5 21.11 4.18 -23.55
CA ARG A 5 19.75 4.40 -24.10
C ARG A 5 18.74 3.34 -23.63
N ILE A 6 19.18 2.14 -23.27
CA ILE A 6 18.32 1.07 -22.77
C ILE A 6 18.03 1.28 -21.28
N ALA A 7 19.06 1.66 -20.49
CA ALA A 7 18.95 2.02 -19.08
C ALA A 7 17.92 3.15 -18.83
N SER A 8 18.00 4.21 -19.63
CA SER A 8 17.10 5.36 -19.55
C SER A 8 15.68 5.04 -20.01
N ARG A 9 15.48 4.04 -20.87
CA ARG A 9 14.15 3.53 -21.23
C ARG A 9 13.54 2.71 -20.09
N GLN A 10 14.30 1.79 -19.48
CA GLN A 10 13.80 0.95 -18.39
C GLN A 10 13.40 1.75 -17.15
N ALA A 11 14.21 2.73 -16.74
CA ALA A 11 13.85 3.63 -15.63
C ALA A 11 12.59 4.47 -15.93
N ARG A 12 12.41 4.91 -17.18
CA ARG A 12 11.21 5.64 -17.62
C ARG A 12 9.96 4.76 -17.65
N HIS A 13 10.07 3.51 -18.07
CA HIS A 13 8.96 2.56 -18.05
C HIS A 13 8.56 2.18 -16.62
N ALA A 14 9.53 1.94 -15.73
CA ALA A 14 9.28 1.69 -14.31
C ALA A 14 8.52 2.85 -13.64
N GLY A 15 8.91 4.10 -13.95
CA GLY A 15 8.19 5.29 -13.49
C GLY A 15 6.75 5.36 -14.03
N GLY A 16 6.52 4.99 -15.29
CA GLY A 16 5.18 4.94 -15.90
C GLY A 16 4.24 3.97 -15.19
N TRP A 17 4.72 2.76 -14.87
CA TRP A 17 3.93 1.76 -14.13
C TRP A 17 3.63 2.20 -12.71
N ALA A 18 4.59 2.83 -12.02
CA ALA A 18 4.38 3.37 -10.68
C ALA A 18 3.32 4.48 -10.66
N VAL A 19 3.33 5.36 -11.67
CA VAL A 19 2.33 6.42 -11.85
C VAL A 19 0.95 5.82 -12.10
N ALA A 20 0.85 4.84 -13.01
CA ALA A 20 -0.42 4.17 -13.31
C ALA A 20 -0.99 3.46 -12.07
N ALA A 21 -0.15 2.75 -11.30
CA ALA A 21 -0.55 2.11 -10.06
C ALA A 21 -1.05 3.13 -9.02
N SER A 22 -0.36 4.26 -8.87
CA SER A 22 -0.78 5.33 -7.94
C SER A 22 -2.12 5.95 -8.35
N ILE A 23 -2.33 6.20 -9.64
CA ILE A 23 -3.61 6.70 -10.18
C ILE A 23 -4.73 5.69 -9.93
N ALA A 24 -4.48 4.40 -10.13
CA ALA A 24 -5.46 3.35 -9.87
C ALA A 24 -5.86 3.30 -8.38
N VAL A 25 -4.90 3.40 -7.46
CA VAL A 25 -5.18 3.46 -6.01
C VAL A 25 -6.04 4.70 -5.67
N ILE A 26 -5.74 5.86 -6.25
CA ILE A 26 -6.53 7.08 -6.06
C ILE A 26 -7.95 6.90 -6.61
N ALA A 27 -8.09 6.31 -7.81
CA ALA A 27 -9.39 6.10 -8.42
C ALA A 27 -10.27 5.15 -7.60
N ILE A 28 -9.71 4.01 -7.15
CA ILE A 28 -10.42 3.02 -6.33
C ILE A 28 -10.83 3.64 -4.99
N SER A 29 -9.94 4.40 -4.35
CA SER A 29 -10.25 5.04 -3.06
C SER A 29 -11.33 6.12 -3.18
N LEU A 30 -11.29 6.95 -4.24
CA LEU A 30 -12.38 7.89 -4.52
C LEU A 30 -13.71 7.18 -4.76
N PHE A 31 -13.69 6.06 -5.48
CA PHE A 31 -14.89 5.25 -5.73
C PHE A 31 -15.50 4.70 -4.43
N ALA A 32 -14.66 4.27 -3.49
CA ALA A 32 -15.11 3.80 -2.19
C ALA A 32 -15.66 4.96 -1.33
N LEU A 33 -15.00 6.13 -1.34
CA LEU A 33 -15.47 7.32 -0.61
C LEU A 33 -16.82 7.83 -1.15
N THR A 34 -17.01 7.85 -2.47
CA THR A 34 -18.31 8.18 -3.06
C THR A 34 -19.35 7.13 -2.75
N GLY A 35 -18.96 5.85 -2.66
CA GLY A 35 -19.79 4.76 -2.19
C GLY A 35 -20.37 4.99 -0.80
N TRP A 36 -19.52 5.39 0.15
CA TRP A 36 -19.95 5.75 1.49
C TRP A 36 -20.83 7.00 1.51
N ALA A 37 -20.47 8.04 0.76
CA ALA A 37 -21.27 9.27 0.69
C ALA A 37 -22.67 9.05 0.08
N ALA A 38 -22.78 8.13 -0.88
CA ALA A 38 -24.03 7.78 -1.54
C ALA A 38 -24.82 6.66 -0.84
N GLY A 39 -24.26 6.03 0.20
CA GLY A 39 -24.85 4.85 0.85
C GLY A 39 -24.96 3.63 -0.07
N SER A 40 -24.12 3.53 -1.10
CA SER A 40 -24.19 2.46 -2.10
C SER A 40 -23.32 1.28 -1.71
N GLU A 41 -23.95 0.14 -1.38
CA GLU A 41 -23.23 -1.08 -1.01
C GLU A 41 -22.33 -1.62 -2.13
N LEU A 42 -22.72 -1.48 -3.40
CA LEU A 42 -21.95 -1.99 -4.54
C LEU A 42 -20.58 -1.29 -4.70
N LEU A 43 -20.51 -0.03 -4.30
CA LEU A 43 -19.30 0.77 -4.41
C LEU A 43 -18.30 0.47 -3.28
N ILE A 44 -18.82 0.13 -2.09
CA ILE A 44 -18.00 -0.21 -0.93
C ILE A 44 -17.72 -1.72 -0.82
N ARG A 45 -18.53 -2.57 -1.45
CA ARG A 45 -18.39 -4.04 -1.53
C ARG A 45 -18.49 -4.51 -2.99
N LEU A 46 -17.43 -5.13 -3.50
CA LEU A 46 -17.45 -5.70 -4.86
C LEU A 46 -18.42 -6.88 -5.02
N ARG A 47 -18.65 -7.62 -3.93
CA ARG A 47 -19.65 -8.68 -3.83
C ARG A 47 -20.29 -8.62 -2.45
N THR A 48 -21.56 -8.96 -2.37
CA THR A 48 -22.34 -8.97 -1.11
C THR A 48 -21.71 -9.83 -0.02
N SER A 49 -21.06 -10.94 -0.41
CA SER A 49 -20.35 -11.86 0.49
C SER A 49 -18.98 -11.37 0.96
N TYR A 50 -18.45 -10.29 0.38
CA TYR A 50 -17.12 -9.76 0.74
C TYR A 50 -17.23 -8.59 1.72
N SER A 51 -16.16 -8.39 2.49
CA SER A 51 -16.04 -7.23 3.39
C SER A 51 -16.08 -5.90 2.63
N ALA A 52 -16.67 -4.89 3.25
CA ALA A 52 -16.65 -3.53 2.73
C ALA A 52 -15.30 -2.86 2.99
N MET A 53 -14.86 -1.99 2.08
CA MET A 53 -13.73 -1.10 2.34
C MET A 53 -14.19 0.02 3.29
N MET A 54 -13.54 0.17 4.45
CA MET A 54 -13.91 1.20 5.42
C MET A 54 -13.59 2.62 4.95
N PRO A 55 -14.31 3.66 5.43
CA PRO A 55 -14.08 5.06 5.04
C PRO A 55 -12.66 5.53 5.34
N SER A 56 -12.13 5.26 6.54
CA SER A 56 -10.75 5.60 6.93
C SER A 56 -9.74 4.94 6.00
N THR A 57 -9.96 3.67 5.65
CA THR A 57 -9.11 2.90 4.74
C THR A 57 -9.07 3.58 3.38
N ALA A 58 -10.24 3.95 2.82
CA ALA A 58 -10.32 4.66 1.55
C ALA A 58 -9.61 6.01 1.61
N PHE A 59 -9.83 6.80 2.66
CA PHE A 59 -9.16 8.08 2.84
C PHE A 59 -7.62 7.94 2.94
N LEU A 60 -7.12 6.98 3.71
CA LEU A 60 -5.68 6.72 3.84
C LEU A 60 -5.06 6.32 2.49
N PHE A 61 -5.73 5.48 1.70
CA PHE A 61 -5.26 5.17 0.34
C PHE A 61 -5.28 6.37 -0.59
N PHE A 62 -6.31 7.21 -0.53
CA PHE A 62 -6.38 8.43 -1.33
C PHE A 62 -5.18 9.35 -1.02
N VAL A 63 -4.91 9.57 0.27
CA VAL A 63 -3.78 10.39 0.73
C VAL A 63 -2.44 9.77 0.32
N LEU A 64 -2.21 8.48 0.59
CA LEU A 64 -0.95 7.81 0.25
C LEU A 64 -0.72 7.75 -1.26
N GLY A 65 -1.75 7.39 -2.04
CA GLY A 65 -1.68 7.36 -3.50
C GLY A 65 -1.34 8.74 -4.07
N THR A 66 -1.93 9.81 -3.53
CA THR A 66 -1.64 11.19 -3.94
C THR A 66 -0.21 11.59 -3.61
N VAL A 67 0.28 11.25 -2.40
CA VAL A 67 1.67 11.52 -2.00
C VAL A 67 2.66 10.77 -2.89
N VAL A 68 2.42 9.48 -3.15
CA VAL A 68 3.30 8.68 -4.02
C VAL A 68 3.28 9.22 -5.45
N LEU A 69 2.11 9.55 -6.00
CA LEU A 69 1.99 10.15 -7.32
C LEU A 69 2.73 11.49 -7.41
N TRP A 70 2.62 12.33 -6.38
CA TRP A 70 3.33 13.60 -6.30
C TRP A 70 4.85 13.41 -6.22
N LEU A 71 5.33 12.43 -5.47
CA LEU A 71 6.75 12.09 -5.40
C LEU A 71 7.28 11.56 -6.74
N LEU A 72 6.47 10.82 -7.50
CA LEU A 72 6.84 10.30 -8.83
C LEU A 72 6.87 11.39 -9.91
N THR A 73 6.06 12.45 -9.77
CA THR A 73 5.88 13.49 -10.81
C THR A 73 6.59 14.81 -10.49
N GLY A 74 6.92 15.07 -9.21
CA GLY A 74 7.47 16.34 -8.73
C GLY A 74 9.00 16.44 -8.80
N ARG A 75 9.53 17.46 -9.49
CA ARG A 75 10.98 17.71 -9.64
C ARG A 75 11.70 18.34 -8.43
N LYS A 76 11.05 18.52 -7.26
CA LYS A 76 11.62 19.24 -6.09
C LYS A 76 11.38 18.54 -4.75
N ALA A 77 11.91 17.32 -4.61
CA ALA A 77 11.74 16.42 -3.45
C ALA A 77 12.20 16.96 -2.07
N ARG A 78 12.98 18.04 -2.00
CA ARG A 78 13.50 18.56 -0.71
C ARG A 78 12.53 19.47 0.04
N LYS A 79 11.73 20.28 -0.66
CA LYS A 79 10.72 21.16 -0.02
C LYS A 79 9.48 20.38 0.44
N SER A 80 9.31 19.15 -0.05
CA SER A 80 8.23 18.24 0.27
C SER A 80 8.49 17.35 1.49
N ALA A 81 9.74 17.28 1.97
CA ALA A 81 10.14 16.32 3.00
C ALA A 81 9.30 16.44 4.28
N LEU A 82 9.09 17.66 4.78
CA LEU A 82 8.28 17.90 5.98
C LEU A 82 6.82 17.45 5.78
N ALA A 83 6.20 17.80 4.65
CA ALA A 83 4.84 17.41 4.35
C ALA A 83 4.68 15.88 4.27
N VAL A 84 5.62 15.19 3.60
CA VAL A 84 5.65 13.72 3.53
C VAL A 84 5.80 13.11 4.93
N THR A 85 6.68 13.65 5.78
CA THR A 85 6.83 13.18 7.16
C THR A 85 5.53 13.35 7.95
N ILE A 86 4.92 14.54 7.89
CA ILE A 86 3.68 14.83 8.63
C ILE A 86 2.58 13.86 8.18
N ILE A 87 2.39 13.70 6.87
CA ILE A 87 1.39 12.78 6.33
C ILE A 87 1.68 11.34 6.75
N ALA A 88 2.93 10.89 6.69
CA ALA A 88 3.31 9.54 7.11
C ALA A 88 3.05 9.32 8.61
N LEU A 89 3.34 10.31 9.46
CA LEU A 89 3.03 10.26 10.89
C LEU A 89 1.52 10.20 11.15
N LEU A 90 0.72 10.98 10.42
CA LEU A 90 -0.74 10.95 10.55
C LEU A 90 -1.32 9.60 10.11
N VAL A 91 -0.89 9.08 8.96
CA VAL A 91 -1.30 7.75 8.48
C VAL A 91 -0.93 6.67 9.49
N GLY A 92 0.31 6.70 9.99
CA GLY A 92 0.80 5.76 11.00
C GLY A 92 0.04 5.89 12.32
N ALA A 93 -0.30 7.10 12.76
CA ALA A 93 -1.08 7.35 13.96
C ALA A 93 -2.50 6.79 13.85
N VAL A 94 -3.21 7.08 12.76
CA VAL A 94 -4.56 6.53 12.52
C VAL A 94 -4.54 5.01 12.53
N ALA A 95 -3.59 4.40 11.81
CA ALA A 95 -3.46 2.94 11.76
C ALA A 95 -3.09 2.31 13.11
N LEU A 96 -2.23 2.99 13.89
CA LEU A 96 -1.86 2.52 15.22
C LEU A 96 -3.02 2.64 16.21
N THR A 97 -3.76 3.76 16.18
CA THR A 97 -4.96 3.95 17.00
C THR A 97 -5.97 2.85 16.71
N ASP A 98 -6.18 2.50 15.44
CA ASP A 98 -7.10 1.45 15.06
C ASP A 98 -6.70 0.07 15.62
N ILE A 99 -5.41 -0.30 15.53
CA ILE A 99 -4.89 -1.53 16.17
C ILE A 99 -5.14 -1.51 17.68
N VAL A 100 -4.87 -0.39 18.36
CA VAL A 100 -5.06 -0.28 19.81
C VAL A 100 -6.53 -0.45 20.17
N LEU A 101 -7.45 0.17 19.43
CA LEU A 101 -8.90 0.06 19.67
C LEU A 101 -9.41 -1.37 19.45
N ILE A 102 -8.96 -2.03 18.38
CA ILE A 102 -9.32 -3.42 18.08
C ILE A 102 -8.80 -4.38 19.16
N VAL A 103 -7.55 -4.21 19.61
CA VAL A 103 -6.96 -5.08 20.64
C VAL A 103 -7.55 -4.84 22.02
N SER A 104 -8.00 -3.61 22.30
CA SER A 104 -8.57 -3.25 23.60
C SER A 104 -10.04 -3.67 23.76
N ASP A 105 -10.69 -4.15 22.71
CA ASP A 105 -12.13 -4.49 22.68
C ASP A 105 -13.05 -3.31 23.08
N GLN A 106 -12.55 -2.07 22.95
CA GLN A 106 -13.25 -0.87 23.42
C GLN A 106 -14.01 -0.13 22.32
N ALA A 107 -13.82 -0.46 21.04
CA ALA A 107 -14.55 0.13 19.92
C ALA A 107 -14.31 -0.64 18.61
N SER A 108 -15.24 -0.51 17.65
CA SER A 108 -15.06 -0.98 16.27
C SER A 108 -14.14 -0.06 15.45
N GLY A 109 -12.95 0.25 15.99
CA GLY A 109 -11.92 1.04 15.34
C GLY A 109 -12.23 2.54 15.25
N VAL A 110 -11.40 3.26 14.48
CA VAL A 110 -11.53 4.73 14.30
C VAL A 110 -12.80 5.09 13.53
N ASP A 111 -13.23 4.23 12.61
CA ASP A 111 -14.38 4.49 11.76
C ASP A 111 -15.70 4.55 12.54
N ALA A 112 -15.87 3.73 13.58
CA ALA A 112 -17.09 3.73 14.39
C ALA A 112 -17.27 5.03 15.20
N LEU A 113 -16.18 5.72 15.55
CA LEU A 113 -16.23 7.02 16.23
C LEU A 113 -16.78 8.13 15.33
N VAL A 114 -16.57 8.01 14.01
CA VAL A 114 -16.94 9.04 13.03
C VAL A 114 -18.25 8.68 12.31
N TRP A 115 -18.51 7.39 12.10
CA TRP A 115 -19.72 6.84 11.50
C TRP A 115 -20.39 5.81 12.42
N PRO A 116 -21.28 6.25 13.33
CA PRO A 116 -22.00 5.37 14.24
C PRO A 116 -22.87 4.29 13.54
N GLU A 117 -23.15 4.45 12.24
CA GLU A 117 -23.84 3.44 11.42
C GLU A 117 -23.03 2.14 11.28
N ILE A 118 -21.70 2.20 11.42
CA ILE A 118 -20.80 1.05 11.31
C ILE A 118 -21.06 0.07 12.45
N ASP A 119 -21.16 0.57 13.69
CA ASP A 119 -21.54 -0.24 14.85
C ASP A 119 -22.97 -0.76 14.74
N ARG A 120 -23.92 0.11 14.33
CA ARG A 120 -25.33 -0.27 14.21
C ARG A 120 -25.56 -1.40 13.21
N ASN A 121 -24.81 -1.40 12.11
CA ASN A 121 -24.91 -2.41 11.06
C ASN A 121 -23.95 -3.59 11.25
N ARG A 122 -23.23 -3.64 12.39
CA ARG A 122 -22.23 -4.68 12.70
C ARG A 122 -21.20 -4.84 11.57
N LEU A 123 -20.83 -3.74 10.94
CA LEU A 123 -19.76 -3.72 9.96
C LEU A 123 -18.44 -3.85 10.71
N ASN A 124 -17.61 -4.81 10.30
CA ASN A 124 -16.30 -4.98 10.92
C ASN A 124 -15.45 -3.73 10.70
N SER A 125 -14.67 -3.33 11.70
CA SER A 125 -13.67 -2.25 11.60
C SER A 125 -12.62 -2.53 10.52
N MET A 126 -11.73 -1.57 10.30
CA MET A 126 -10.54 -1.81 9.49
C MET A 126 -9.81 -3.08 9.98
N ALA A 127 -9.47 -3.98 9.06
CA ALA A 127 -8.79 -5.23 9.43
C ALA A 127 -7.40 -4.95 10.03
N GLN A 128 -6.97 -5.79 10.99
CA GLN A 128 -5.63 -5.66 11.59
C GLN A 128 -4.51 -5.70 10.54
N GLY A 129 -4.63 -6.55 9.52
CA GLY A 129 -3.69 -6.64 8.41
C GLY A 129 -3.68 -5.38 7.53
N THR A 130 -4.84 -4.72 7.37
CA THR A 130 -4.95 -3.42 6.69
C THR A 130 -4.21 -2.34 7.46
N ALA A 131 -4.43 -2.26 8.78
CA ALA A 131 -3.75 -1.31 9.66
C ALA A 131 -2.22 -1.52 9.64
N ALA A 132 -1.77 -2.78 9.75
CA ALA A 132 -0.36 -3.14 9.67
C ALA A 132 0.26 -2.72 8.32
N CYS A 133 -0.44 -2.92 7.21
CA CYS A 133 0.01 -2.45 5.91
C CYS A 133 0.12 -0.92 5.84
N PHE A 134 -0.82 -0.16 6.41
CA PHE A 134 -0.67 1.30 6.47
C PHE A 134 0.52 1.75 7.32
N ILE A 135 0.82 1.06 8.41
CA ILE A 135 2.03 1.31 9.21
C ILE A 135 3.29 1.05 8.38
N LEU A 136 3.33 -0.05 7.62
CA LEU A 136 4.45 -0.35 6.72
C LEU A 136 4.60 0.71 5.61
N ALA A 137 3.49 1.19 5.04
CA ALA A 137 3.52 2.28 4.06
C ALA A 137 4.02 3.60 4.66
N ALA A 138 3.58 3.94 5.88
CA ALA A 138 4.10 5.09 6.63
C ALA A 138 5.61 4.95 6.92
N ALA A 139 6.07 3.77 7.32
CA ALA A 139 7.49 3.48 7.54
C ALA A 139 8.33 3.66 6.26
N CYS A 140 7.77 3.28 5.10
CA CYS A 140 8.40 3.55 3.80
C CYS A 140 8.58 5.06 3.59
N LEU A 141 7.52 5.85 3.75
CA LEU A 141 7.57 7.31 3.55
C LEU A 141 8.52 8.01 4.53
N LEU A 142 8.55 7.60 5.81
CA LEU A 142 9.49 8.14 6.79
C LEU A 142 10.95 7.82 6.45
N SER A 143 11.18 6.66 5.83
CA SER A 143 12.52 6.23 5.41
C SER A 143 13.04 7.01 4.19
N LEU A 144 12.18 7.70 3.44
CA LEU A 144 12.59 8.53 2.29
C LEU A 144 13.33 9.81 2.72
N ASN A 145 13.08 10.33 3.92
CA ASN A 145 13.62 11.60 4.38
C ASN A 145 14.98 11.43 5.07
N GLY A 146 16.00 11.10 4.29
CA GLY A 146 17.40 11.01 4.73
C GLY A 146 18.22 10.03 3.90
N GLU A 147 19.53 10.08 4.08
CA GLU A 147 20.48 9.19 3.41
C GLU A 147 21.00 8.14 4.40
N GLY A 148 21.23 6.91 3.94
CA GLY A 148 21.93 5.89 4.72
C GLY A 148 21.42 4.47 4.52
N ARG A 149 22.35 3.51 4.50
CA ARG A 149 22.09 2.09 4.20
C ARG A 149 21.06 1.44 5.11
N ARG A 150 21.00 1.83 6.38
CA ARG A 150 20.00 1.34 7.34
C ARG A 150 18.59 1.74 6.91
N ARG A 151 18.38 2.99 6.48
CA ARG A 151 17.07 3.49 6.02
C ARG A 151 16.65 2.83 4.71
N ASP A 152 17.57 2.63 3.79
CA ASP A 152 17.29 1.90 2.55
C ASP A 152 16.87 0.45 2.82
N HIS A 153 17.53 -0.21 3.78
CA HIS A 153 17.13 -1.55 4.20
C HIS A 153 15.73 -1.57 4.83
N PHE A 154 15.43 -0.64 5.75
CA PHE A 154 14.10 -0.52 6.34
C PHE A 154 13.02 -0.22 5.30
N TYR A 155 13.31 0.65 4.32
CA TYR A 155 12.41 0.95 3.22
C TYR A 155 12.07 -0.30 2.42
N VAL A 156 13.10 -1.01 1.94
CA VAL A 156 12.94 -2.21 1.11
C VAL A 156 12.21 -3.31 1.87
N LEU A 157 12.58 -3.53 3.14
CA LEU A 157 11.94 -4.53 3.99
C LEU A 157 10.45 -4.21 4.18
N SER A 158 10.12 -2.96 4.51
CA SER A 158 8.74 -2.53 4.75
C SER A 158 7.88 -2.63 3.48
N ALA A 159 8.42 -2.17 2.35
CA ALA A 159 7.71 -2.21 1.09
C ALA A 159 7.48 -3.65 0.59
N THR A 160 8.49 -4.52 0.77
CA THR A 160 8.39 -5.93 0.39
C THR A 160 7.43 -6.69 1.29
N ALA A 161 7.50 -6.48 2.61
CA ALA A 161 6.57 -7.09 3.56
C ALA A 161 5.12 -6.68 3.25
N GLY A 162 4.87 -5.39 3.01
CA GLY A 162 3.55 -4.89 2.64
C GLY A 162 3.03 -5.49 1.32
N LEU A 163 3.89 -5.59 0.31
CA LEU A 163 3.54 -6.25 -0.95
C LEU A 163 3.16 -7.72 -0.74
N LEU A 164 3.93 -8.46 0.07
CA LEU A 164 3.67 -9.86 0.38
C LEU A 164 2.33 -10.04 1.11
N VAL A 165 2.04 -9.19 2.10
CA VAL A 165 0.74 -9.23 2.82
C VAL A 165 -0.42 -8.97 1.86
N GLY A 166 -0.30 -7.97 0.98
CA GLY A 166 -1.30 -7.71 -0.05
C GLY A 166 -1.49 -8.89 -1.01
N MET A 167 -0.39 -9.50 -1.46
CA MET A 167 -0.44 -10.68 -2.33
C MET A 167 -1.06 -11.89 -1.65
N ILE A 168 -0.73 -12.17 -0.39
CA ILE A 168 -1.36 -13.24 0.41
C ILE A 168 -2.87 -13.03 0.48
N ALA A 169 -3.33 -11.79 0.72
CA ALA A 169 -4.75 -11.48 0.74
C ALA A 169 -5.41 -11.70 -0.63
N VAL A 170 -4.80 -11.24 -1.73
CA VAL A 170 -5.33 -11.46 -3.09
C VAL A 170 -5.40 -12.96 -3.42
N VAL A 171 -4.34 -13.72 -3.11
CA VAL A 171 -4.31 -15.18 -3.29
C VAL A 171 -5.41 -15.84 -2.45
N GLY A 172 -5.58 -15.43 -1.18
CA GLY A 172 -6.66 -15.90 -0.34
C GLY A 172 -8.03 -15.70 -0.99
N TYR A 173 -8.30 -14.53 -1.57
CA TYR A 173 -9.54 -14.29 -2.31
C TYR A 173 -9.72 -15.15 -3.57
N ILE A 174 -8.63 -15.47 -4.28
CA ILE A 174 -8.68 -16.29 -5.50
C ILE A 174 -8.99 -17.76 -5.16
N PHE A 175 -8.39 -18.28 -4.10
CA PHE A 175 -8.50 -19.70 -3.73
C PHE A 175 -9.65 -19.95 -2.76
N ASP A 176 -9.71 -19.24 -1.63
CA ASP A 176 -10.72 -19.41 -0.59
C ASP A 176 -10.79 -18.17 0.32
N ALA A 177 -11.76 -17.31 0.03
CA ALA A 177 -11.99 -16.10 0.82
C ALA A 177 -12.45 -16.40 2.25
N GLU A 178 -13.17 -17.51 2.47
CA GLU A 178 -13.62 -17.89 3.82
C GLU A 178 -12.45 -18.35 4.69
N ALA A 179 -11.53 -19.14 4.13
CA ALA A 179 -10.29 -19.53 4.81
C ALA A 179 -9.43 -18.30 5.16
N LEU A 180 -9.35 -17.32 4.25
CA LEU A 180 -8.65 -16.05 4.52
C LEU A 180 -9.29 -15.32 5.70
N TYR A 181 -10.62 -15.26 5.76
CA TYR A 181 -11.34 -14.57 6.84
C TYR A 181 -11.20 -15.26 8.21
N ARG A 182 -10.88 -16.56 8.25
CA ARG A 182 -10.56 -17.26 9.52
C ARG A 182 -9.25 -16.78 10.16
N VAL A 183 -8.37 -16.16 9.38
CA VAL A 183 -7.15 -15.54 9.91
C VAL A 183 -7.51 -14.16 10.45
N SER A 184 -7.38 -13.95 11.76
CA SER A 184 -7.72 -12.70 12.47
C SER A 184 -7.17 -11.43 11.79
N ALA A 185 -5.99 -11.54 11.16
CA ALA A 185 -5.38 -10.41 10.46
C ALA A 185 -6.18 -9.96 9.22
N PHE A 186 -6.91 -10.87 8.57
CA PHE A 186 -7.57 -10.63 7.28
C PHE A 186 -9.11 -10.66 7.34
N THR A 187 -9.71 -10.97 8.49
CA THR A 187 -11.16 -11.18 8.67
C THR A 187 -12.07 -10.07 8.11
N ALA A 188 -11.60 -8.84 8.05
CA ALA A 188 -12.36 -7.68 7.55
C ALA A 188 -11.71 -7.01 6.32
N MET A 189 -10.67 -7.62 5.75
CA MET A 189 -9.88 -6.96 4.70
C MET A 189 -10.57 -7.14 3.36
N ALA A 190 -11.15 -6.08 2.82
CA ALA A 190 -11.83 -6.12 1.53
C ALA A 190 -10.90 -6.46 0.34
N LEU A 191 -11.45 -7.04 -0.74
CA LEU A 191 -10.69 -7.45 -1.92
C LEU A 191 -10.02 -6.25 -2.62
N HIS A 192 -10.76 -5.17 -2.85
CA HIS A 192 -10.22 -3.94 -3.44
C HIS A 192 -9.17 -3.28 -2.53
N THR A 193 -9.30 -3.38 -1.21
CA THR A 193 -8.24 -3.01 -0.26
C THR A 193 -6.95 -3.81 -0.49
N ALA A 194 -7.05 -5.13 -0.68
CA ALA A 194 -5.89 -5.99 -0.99
C ALA A 194 -5.19 -5.58 -2.30
N LEU A 195 -5.98 -5.37 -3.36
CA LEU A 195 -5.47 -4.89 -4.65
C LEU A 195 -4.81 -3.52 -4.52
N CYS A 196 -5.40 -2.59 -3.77
CA CYS A 196 -4.81 -1.28 -3.50
C CYS A 196 -3.45 -1.39 -2.79
N PHE A 197 -3.29 -2.29 -1.82
CA PHE A 197 -1.97 -2.50 -1.19
C PHE A 197 -0.94 -3.06 -2.17
N VAL A 198 -1.32 -4.06 -2.99
CA VAL A 198 -0.41 -4.60 -4.02
C VAL A 198 0.07 -3.48 -4.95
N LEU A 199 -0.86 -2.66 -5.45
CA LEU A 199 -0.54 -1.53 -6.32
C LEU A 199 0.31 -0.47 -5.61
N LEU A 200 -0.06 -0.09 -4.38
CA LEU A 200 0.64 0.93 -3.59
C LEU A 200 2.08 0.52 -3.26
N PHE A 201 2.28 -0.70 -2.76
CA PHE A 201 3.62 -1.19 -2.43
C PHE A 201 4.47 -1.43 -3.67
N THR A 202 3.85 -1.84 -4.78
CA THR A 202 4.55 -1.87 -6.08
C THR A 202 5.00 -0.47 -6.49
N ALA A 203 4.13 0.54 -6.38
CA ALA A 203 4.48 1.92 -6.69
C ALA A 203 5.60 2.45 -5.78
N LEU A 204 5.60 2.11 -4.48
CA LEU A 204 6.69 2.43 -3.55
C LEU A 204 8.00 1.74 -3.97
N ILE A 205 8.00 0.45 -4.25
CA ILE A 205 9.21 -0.26 -4.72
C ILE A 205 9.77 0.38 -5.99
N LEU A 206 8.92 0.76 -6.93
CA LEU A 206 9.32 1.41 -8.18
C LEU A 206 9.79 2.86 -7.98
N LEU A 207 9.21 3.57 -7.00
CA LEU A 207 9.64 4.92 -6.59
C LEU A 207 11.10 4.94 -6.14
N ARG A 208 11.57 3.85 -5.53
CA ARG A 208 12.97 3.65 -5.08
C ARG A 208 13.64 2.45 -5.74
N SER A 209 13.44 2.36 -7.07
CA SER A 209 13.94 1.27 -7.92
C SER A 209 15.47 1.14 -7.97
N ASP A 210 16.21 2.11 -7.44
CA ASP A 210 17.67 2.14 -7.32
C ASP A 210 18.21 1.41 -6.08
N THR A 211 17.34 0.98 -5.16
CA THR A 211 17.74 0.34 -3.89
C THR A 211 17.21 -1.10 -3.73
N GLY A 212 17.90 -1.90 -2.92
CA GLY A 212 17.45 -3.26 -2.53
C GLY A 212 17.42 -4.28 -3.66
N TRP A 213 16.53 -5.27 -3.54
CA TRP A 213 16.35 -6.33 -4.54
C TRP A 213 15.81 -5.77 -5.87
N ALA A 214 14.98 -4.73 -5.81
CA ALA A 214 14.49 -4.03 -6.98
C ALA A 214 15.64 -3.35 -7.75
N GLY A 215 16.58 -2.72 -7.05
CA GLY A 215 17.83 -2.21 -7.61
C GLY A 215 18.78 -3.30 -8.12
N LEU A 216 18.81 -4.47 -7.48
CA LEU A 216 19.56 -5.62 -8.00
C LEU A 216 18.95 -6.17 -9.29
N LEU A 217 17.62 -6.25 -9.39
CA LEU A 217 16.93 -6.72 -10.59
C LEU A 217 16.86 -5.69 -11.70
N MET A 218 16.74 -4.40 -11.38
CA MET A 218 16.63 -3.31 -12.36
C MET A 218 17.97 -2.63 -12.67
N GLY A 219 18.97 -2.79 -11.82
CA GLY A 219 20.32 -2.24 -12.01
C GLY A 219 21.13 -2.93 -13.10
N GLU A 220 22.22 -2.28 -13.50
CA GLU A 220 23.07 -2.73 -14.62
C GLU A 220 24.44 -3.28 -14.19
N GLY A 221 24.69 -3.40 -12.88
CA GLY A 221 25.94 -3.91 -12.32
C GLY A 221 26.15 -5.41 -12.59
N GLY A 222 27.39 -5.90 -12.44
CA GLY A 222 27.73 -7.32 -12.61
C GLY A 222 26.88 -8.26 -11.74
N GLY A 223 26.57 -7.83 -10.50
CA GLY A 223 25.65 -8.55 -9.60
C GLY A 223 24.21 -8.62 -10.11
N SER A 224 23.72 -7.58 -10.79
CA SER A 224 22.39 -7.55 -11.41
C SER A 224 22.28 -8.49 -12.61
N LYS A 225 23.34 -8.58 -13.43
CA LYS A 225 23.42 -9.53 -14.56
C LYS A 225 23.49 -10.98 -14.07
N GLY A 226 24.21 -11.24 -12.98
CA GLY A 226 24.22 -12.54 -12.31
C GLY A 226 22.86 -12.92 -11.73
N ALA A 227 22.22 -11.99 -11.00
CA ALA A 227 20.90 -12.20 -10.41
C ALA A 227 19.82 -12.49 -11.47
N ARG A 228 19.78 -11.74 -12.58
CA ARG A 228 18.84 -11.99 -13.70
C ARG A 228 19.05 -13.35 -14.38
N ARG A 229 20.28 -13.89 -14.34
CA ARG A 229 20.60 -15.23 -14.90
C ARG A 229 20.24 -16.37 -13.96
N LEU A 230 20.31 -16.14 -12.64
CA LEU A 230 19.97 -17.14 -11.63
C LEU A 230 18.48 -17.16 -11.29
N PHE A 231 17.76 -16.05 -11.47
CA PHE A 231 16.33 -15.96 -11.21
C PHE A 231 15.48 -17.06 -11.87
N PRO A 232 15.67 -17.40 -13.17
CA PRO A 232 14.90 -18.48 -13.80
C PRO A 232 15.39 -19.90 -13.46
N ILE A 233 16.47 -20.06 -12.69
CA ILE A 233 17.00 -21.37 -12.29
C ILE A 233 16.52 -21.77 -10.89
N VAL A 234 16.05 -20.82 -10.09
CA VAL A 234 15.60 -21.02 -8.70
C VAL A 234 14.07 -21.08 -8.58
N LEU A 235 13.34 -20.67 -9.62
CA LEU A 235 11.89 -20.79 -9.77
C LEU A 235 11.53 -22.06 -10.53
#